data_AF-F8SYA0-F1
#
_entry.id   AF-F8SYA0-F1
#
_cell.length_a   1.000
_cell.length_b   1.000
_cell.length_c   1.000
_cell.angle_alpha   90.00
_cell.angle_beta   90.00
_cell.angle_gamma   90.00
#
_symmetry.space_group_name_H-M   'P 1'
#
loop_
_entity.id
_entity.type
_entity.pdbx_description
1 polymer ?
#
loop_
_entity_poly.entity_id
_entity_poly.type
_entity_poly.pdbx_seq_one_letter_code
_entity_poly.pdbx_strand_id
1 'polypeptide(L)'
;MNTTNKNFNSLNDENLAKNSFEYFESKYSDIPPEEQRIPPKPGYLPDSLCELIVEQVNKFYGIESQKKSMILIAELCQKGGTNSTAGENIVASYFSRPTPTSTPQRPYRVLTASVFKEICTEVGVRNKMQITPRQFARTKASEIAYISQKYLRREGDLAYKMRAEVGELSTKDAFWCSNFQSANPDCPPNVRKWLMDDLTKRRANKKDSLQMKQ
;
A
#
# COMPACT_ATOMS: atom_id res chain seq x y z
N MET A 1 -53.48 -11.16 8.89
CA MET A 1 -53.21 -9.76 8.51
C MET A 1 -52.77 -9.01 9.75
N ASN A 2 -51.51 -8.58 9.83
CA ASN A 2 -51.04 -7.59 10.80
C ASN A 2 -49.72 -7.01 10.27
N THR A 3 -49.81 -5.83 9.66
CA THR A 3 -48.70 -5.04 9.14
C THR A 3 -48.21 -4.10 10.23
N THR A 4 -46.99 -4.32 10.74
CA THR A 4 -46.34 -3.39 11.67
C THR A 4 -45.37 -2.51 10.90
N ASN A 5 -45.73 -1.23 10.75
CA ASN A 5 -44.89 -0.18 10.18
C ASN A 5 -43.79 0.19 11.19
N LYS A 6 -42.51 0.08 10.81
CA LYS A 6 -41.38 0.65 11.55
C LYS A 6 -40.77 1.77 10.73
N ASN A 7 -41.12 3.01 11.08
CA ASN A 7 -40.38 4.21 10.66
C ASN A 7 -38.97 4.17 11.27
N PHE A 8 -37.95 4.07 10.43
CA PHE A 8 -36.56 4.23 10.82
C PHE A 8 -36.12 5.66 10.52
N ASN A 9 -35.66 6.36 11.57
CA ASN A 9 -35.13 7.72 11.53
C ASN A 9 -33.91 7.84 10.61
N SER A 10 -34.04 8.61 9.52
CA SER A 10 -32.98 8.96 8.56
C SER A 10 -32.21 10.23 8.94
N LEU A 11 -32.33 10.72 10.18
CA LEU A 11 -31.84 12.05 10.59
C LEU A 11 -30.48 12.04 11.31
N ASN A 12 -29.82 10.89 11.47
CA ASN A 12 -28.54 10.80 12.20
C ASN A 12 -27.28 10.73 11.31
N ASP A 13 -27.39 10.43 10.02
CA ASP A 13 -26.20 10.24 9.17
C ASP A 13 -25.63 11.56 8.61
N GLU A 14 -26.46 12.59 8.40
CA GLU A 14 -25.98 13.89 7.87
C GLU A 14 -25.15 14.68 8.90
N ASN A 15 -25.43 14.53 10.20
CA ASN A 15 -24.66 15.19 11.26
C ASN A 15 -23.31 14.49 11.51
N LEU A 16 -23.19 13.21 11.20
CA LEU A 16 -21.91 12.48 11.31
C LEU A 16 -20.94 12.88 10.18
N ALA A 17 -21.47 13.10 8.97
CA ALA A 17 -20.69 13.54 7.82
C ALA A 17 -20.15 14.97 7.98
N LYS A 18 -20.97 15.91 8.48
CA LYS A 18 -20.54 17.30 8.72
C LYS A 18 -19.46 17.41 9.79
N ASN A 19 -19.58 16.68 10.89
CA ASN A 19 -18.56 16.64 11.94
C ASN A 19 -17.22 16.04 11.46
N SER A 20 -17.25 15.13 10.47
CA SER A 20 -16.02 14.55 9.92
C SER A 20 -15.25 15.50 8.99
N PHE A 21 -15.96 16.43 8.33
CA PHE A 21 -15.37 17.40 7.41
C PHE A 21 -14.72 18.58 8.16
N GLU A 22 -15.39 19.12 9.19
CA GLU A 22 -14.82 20.17 10.05
C GLU A 22 -13.60 19.69 10.84
N TYR A 23 -13.59 18.42 11.28
CA TYR A 23 -12.41 17.82 11.89
C TYR A 23 -11.23 17.73 10.92
N PHE A 24 -11.51 17.46 9.64
CA PHE A 24 -10.48 17.41 8.59
C PHE A 24 -9.92 18.82 8.33
N GLU A 25 -10.75 19.84 8.13
CA GLU A 25 -10.26 21.22 7.92
C GLU A 25 -9.42 21.74 9.09
N SER A 26 -9.80 21.44 10.34
CA SER A 26 -9.01 21.85 11.53
C SER A 26 -7.64 21.19 11.62
N LYS A 27 -7.46 20.01 11.02
CA LYS A 27 -6.19 19.26 11.07
C LYS A 27 -5.22 19.65 9.96
N TYR A 28 -5.71 20.35 8.94
CA TYR A 28 -4.95 20.75 7.76
C TYR A 28 -4.94 22.27 7.51
N SER A 29 -5.47 23.09 8.43
CA SER A 29 -5.36 24.56 8.37
C SER A 29 -3.94 25.07 8.62
N ASP A 30 -3.12 24.29 9.32
CA ASP A 30 -1.75 24.63 9.71
C ASP A 30 -0.71 23.97 8.79
N ILE A 31 -1.06 23.76 7.52
CA ILE A 31 -0.06 23.30 6.56
C ILE A 31 0.92 24.46 6.32
N PRO A 32 2.21 24.32 6.67
CA PRO A 32 3.17 25.38 6.49
C PRO A 32 3.26 25.77 5.00
N PRO A 33 3.55 27.05 4.71
CA PRO A 33 3.80 27.53 3.36
C PRO A 33 4.75 26.58 2.63
N GLU A 34 4.52 26.38 1.34
CA GLU A 34 5.25 25.40 0.52
C GLU A 34 6.78 25.53 0.63
N GLU A 35 7.25 26.75 0.87
CA GLU A 35 8.65 27.15 1.08
C GLU A 35 9.30 26.61 2.37
N GLN A 36 8.50 26.19 3.37
CA GLN A 36 8.98 25.68 4.66
C GLN A 36 8.95 24.16 4.76
N ARG A 37 8.47 23.45 3.73
CA ARG A 37 8.41 22.00 3.76
C ARG A 37 9.80 21.42 3.48
N ILE A 38 10.31 20.64 4.43
CA ILE A 38 11.52 19.85 4.21
C ILE A 38 11.30 19.00 2.96
N PRO A 39 12.18 19.08 1.95
CA PRO A 39 12.00 18.32 0.73
C PRO A 39 11.94 16.83 1.07
N PRO A 40 11.00 16.06 0.49
CA PRO A 40 10.88 14.65 0.78
C PRO A 40 12.20 13.94 0.47
N LYS A 41 12.62 13.06 1.38
CA LYS A 41 13.83 12.26 1.19
C LYS A 41 13.76 11.55 -0.18
N PRO A 42 14.83 11.58 -1.00
CA PRO A 42 14.83 10.96 -2.31
C PRO A 42 14.34 9.50 -2.26
N GLY A 43 13.33 9.19 -3.07
CA GLY A 43 12.74 7.85 -3.12
C GLY A 43 11.63 7.57 -2.09
N TYR A 44 11.15 8.58 -1.37
CA TYR A 44 9.99 8.55 -0.45
C TYR A 44 8.94 9.58 -0.90
N LEU A 45 7.71 9.47 -0.39
CA LEU A 45 6.61 10.41 -0.62
C LEU A 45 6.27 11.15 0.68
N PRO A 46 5.72 12.37 0.58
CA PRO A 46 4.94 12.95 1.68
C PRO A 46 3.77 12.05 2.07
N ASP A 47 3.47 11.97 3.37
CA ASP A 47 2.38 11.14 3.87
C ASP A 47 1.02 11.53 3.29
N SER A 48 0.79 12.81 3.03
CA SER A 48 -0.44 13.30 2.38
C SER A 48 -0.66 12.70 0.99
N LEU A 49 0.41 12.49 0.21
CA LEU A 49 0.30 11.83 -1.10
C LEU A 49 0.01 10.33 -0.94
N CYS A 50 0.56 9.69 0.09
CA CYS A 50 0.20 8.30 0.42
C CYS A 50 -1.28 8.18 0.81
N GLU A 51 -1.80 9.11 1.62
CA GLU A 51 -3.22 9.15 2.01
C GLU A 51 -4.13 9.30 0.78
N LEU A 52 -3.78 10.22 -0.13
CA LEU A 52 -4.50 10.40 -1.40
C LEU A 52 -4.49 9.12 -2.26
N ILE A 53 -3.36 8.40 -2.34
CA ILE A 53 -3.28 7.12 -3.06
C ILE A 53 -4.24 6.08 -2.45
N VAL A 54 -4.25 5.96 -1.12
CA VAL A 54 -5.16 5.03 -0.41
C VAL A 54 -6.63 5.43 -0.65
N GLU A 55 -6.93 6.73 -0.65
CA GLU A 55 -8.25 7.26 -0.95
C GLU A 55 -8.69 6.98 -2.40
N GLN A 56 -7.78 7.09 -3.38
CA GLN A 56 -8.10 6.73 -4.76
C GLN A 56 -8.40 5.24 -4.90
N VAL A 57 -7.65 4.36 -4.21
CA VAL A 57 -7.99 2.92 -4.17
C VAL A 57 -9.36 2.70 -3.52
N ASN A 58 -9.69 3.42 -2.44
CA ASN A 58 -11.03 3.38 -1.85
C ASN A 58 -12.11 3.72 -2.89
N LYS A 59 -11.98 4.86 -3.57
CA LYS A 59 -12.95 5.35 -4.56
C LYS A 59 -13.09 4.39 -5.73
N PHE A 60 -11.97 3.92 -6.28
CA PHE A 60 -11.95 3.02 -7.43
C PHE A 60 -12.73 1.72 -7.17
N TYR A 61 -12.63 1.16 -5.96
CA TYR A 61 -13.26 -0.13 -5.62
C TYR A 61 -14.56 0.00 -4.79
N GLY A 62 -14.94 1.22 -4.39
CA GLY A 62 -16.05 1.46 -3.46
C GLY A 62 -15.78 0.87 -2.07
N ILE A 63 -14.55 0.99 -1.57
CA ILE A 63 -14.16 0.50 -0.24
C ILE A 63 -14.36 1.63 0.77
N GLU A 64 -15.28 1.43 1.72
CA GLU A 64 -15.67 2.44 2.72
C GLU A 64 -14.58 2.77 3.76
N SER A 65 -13.54 1.94 3.87
CA SER A 65 -12.53 2.09 4.92
C SER A 65 -11.13 2.16 4.33
N GLN A 66 -10.43 3.27 4.60
CA GLN A 66 -9.01 3.42 4.26
C GLN A 66 -8.16 2.24 4.77
N LYS A 67 -8.45 1.72 5.97
CA LYS A 67 -7.76 0.55 6.52
C LYS A 67 -7.89 -0.69 5.62
N LYS A 68 -9.06 -0.92 5.02
CA LYS A 68 -9.28 -2.06 4.11
C LYS A 68 -8.48 -1.90 2.81
N SER A 69 -8.44 -0.69 2.25
CA SER A 69 -7.59 -0.43 1.07
C SER A 69 -6.11 -0.52 1.38
N MET A 70 -5.68 -0.06 2.56
CA MET A 70 -4.29 -0.22 2.98
C MET A 70 -3.92 -1.69 3.16
N ILE A 71 -4.83 -2.55 3.64
CA ILE A 71 -4.65 -4.00 3.68
C ILE A 71 -4.47 -4.57 2.26
N LEU A 72 -5.30 -4.15 1.31
CA LEU A 72 -5.23 -4.58 -0.09
C LEU A 72 -3.91 -4.16 -0.75
N ILE A 73 -3.49 -2.92 -0.56
CA ILE A 73 -2.22 -2.39 -1.07
C ILE A 73 -1.04 -3.12 -0.40
N ALA A 74 -1.08 -3.34 0.92
CA ALA A 74 -0.03 -4.05 1.64
C ALA A 74 0.15 -5.49 1.11
N GLU A 75 -0.93 -6.21 0.83
CA GLU A 75 -0.85 -7.53 0.23
C GLU A 75 -0.19 -7.47 -1.16
N LEU A 76 -0.59 -6.51 -1.99
CA LEU A 76 -0.02 -6.33 -3.33
C LEU A 76 1.48 -6.01 -3.26
N CYS A 77 1.87 -5.12 -2.36
CA CYS A 77 3.27 -4.76 -2.15
C CYS A 77 4.10 -5.97 -1.72
N GLN A 78 3.62 -6.79 -0.78
CA GLN A 78 4.33 -7.99 -0.34
C GLN A 78 4.48 -9.04 -1.44
N LYS A 79 3.55 -9.10 -2.40
CA LYS A 79 3.65 -9.98 -3.58
C LYS A 79 4.60 -9.44 -4.67
N GLY A 80 5.29 -8.33 -4.42
CA GLY A 80 6.22 -7.73 -5.39
C GLY A 80 5.56 -6.77 -6.38
N GLY A 81 4.33 -6.32 -6.13
CA GLY A 81 3.60 -5.38 -6.98
C GLY A 81 4.22 -3.98 -7.09
N THR A 82 5.32 -3.71 -6.39
CA THR A 82 6.08 -2.46 -6.44
C THR A 82 7.22 -2.48 -7.46
N ASN A 83 7.48 -3.64 -8.09
CA ASN A 83 8.48 -3.76 -9.13
C ASN A 83 8.06 -2.98 -10.38
N SER A 84 9.02 -2.36 -11.08
CA SER A 84 8.73 -1.60 -12.30
C SER A 84 8.16 -2.45 -13.43
N THR A 85 8.44 -3.75 -13.40
CA THR A 85 7.95 -4.77 -14.34
C THR A 85 6.74 -5.53 -13.82
N ALA A 86 6.22 -5.19 -12.63
CA ALA A 86 5.00 -5.78 -12.13
C ALA A 86 3.83 -5.39 -13.04
N GLY A 87 3.05 -6.38 -13.46
CA GLY A 87 1.90 -6.20 -14.35
C GLY A 87 0.63 -6.79 -13.76
N GLU A 88 -0.30 -7.19 -14.63
CA GLU A 88 -1.63 -7.67 -14.24
C GLU A 88 -1.62 -8.98 -13.44
N ASN A 89 -0.54 -9.77 -13.57
CA ASN A 89 -0.40 -11.09 -12.94
C ASN A 89 -0.23 -11.00 -11.42
N ILE A 90 0.24 -9.86 -10.90
CA ILE A 90 0.43 -9.65 -9.47
C ILE A 90 -0.82 -8.97 -8.93
N VAL A 91 -1.58 -9.72 -8.15
CA VAL A 91 -2.90 -9.30 -7.67
C VAL A 91 -3.03 -9.44 -6.16
N ALA A 92 -3.77 -8.52 -5.57
CA ALA A 92 -4.32 -8.63 -4.22
C ALA A 92 -5.84 -8.63 -4.31
N SER A 93 -6.50 -9.36 -3.43
CA SER A 93 -7.95 -9.50 -3.46
C SER A 93 -8.58 -9.21 -2.12
N TYR A 94 -9.71 -8.50 -2.17
CA TYR A 94 -10.49 -8.15 -1.00
C TYR A 94 -11.90 -8.71 -1.13
N PHE A 95 -12.32 -9.50 -0.14
CA PHE A 95 -13.69 -9.95 0.01
C PHE A 95 -14.43 -8.95 0.90
N SER A 96 -15.33 -8.15 0.31
CA SER A 96 -16.28 -7.42 1.13
C SER A 96 -17.30 -8.38 1.73
N ARG A 97 -17.64 -8.21 3.01
CA ARG A 97 -18.75 -8.96 3.62
C ARG A 97 -20.04 -8.55 2.91
N PRO A 98 -20.95 -9.50 2.63
CA PRO A 98 -22.25 -9.16 2.09
C PRO A 98 -22.97 -8.22 3.07
N THR A 99 -23.46 -7.09 2.58
CA THR A 99 -24.51 -6.34 3.26
C THR A 99 -25.82 -7.15 3.14
N PRO A 100 -26.68 -7.19 4.18
CA PRO A 100 -27.93 -7.96 4.16
C PRO A 100 -28.86 -7.62 2.97
N THR A 101 -28.67 -6.48 2.35
CA THR A 101 -29.50 -5.91 1.28
C THR A 101 -28.91 -6.07 -0.13
N SER A 102 -27.69 -6.60 -0.28
CA SER A 102 -27.06 -6.78 -1.61
C SER A 102 -27.34 -8.17 -2.18
N THR A 103 -27.65 -8.22 -3.48
CA THR A 103 -27.80 -9.44 -4.28
C THR A 103 -26.61 -10.41 -4.13
N PRO A 104 -26.78 -11.73 -4.38
CA PRO A 104 -25.81 -12.78 -4.00
C PRO A 104 -24.43 -12.71 -4.69
N GLN A 105 -24.27 -11.88 -5.71
CA GLN A 105 -22.99 -11.70 -6.40
C GLN A 105 -22.13 -10.69 -5.66
N ARG A 106 -21.26 -11.21 -4.77
CA ARG A 106 -20.21 -10.43 -4.13
C ARG A 106 -19.33 -9.81 -5.22
N PRO A 107 -19.10 -8.49 -5.24
CA PRO A 107 -18.06 -7.96 -6.09
C PRO A 107 -16.70 -8.38 -5.52
N TYR A 108 -16.11 -9.43 -6.10
CA TYR A 108 -14.70 -9.76 -5.90
C TYR A 108 -13.87 -8.58 -6.41
N ARG A 109 -13.25 -7.83 -5.50
CA ARG A 109 -12.40 -6.69 -5.86
C ARG A 109 -10.96 -7.17 -5.95
N VAL A 110 -10.35 -6.93 -7.11
CA VAL A 110 -8.96 -7.31 -7.40
C VAL A 110 -8.17 -6.06 -7.72
N LEU A 111 -7.17 -5.77 -6.89
CA LEU A 111 -6.17 -4.75 -7.16
C LEU A 111 -4.98 -5.41 -7.85
N THR A 112 -4.69 -5.02 -9.08
CA THR A 112 -3.51 -5.47 -9.82
C THR A 112 -2.38 -4.46 -9.66
N ALA A 113 -1.14 -4.88 -9.93
CA ALA A 113 -0.01 -3.95 -9.93
C ALA A 113 -0.12 -2.86 -11.02
N SER A 114 -0.75 -3.16 -12.16
CA SER A 114 -1.00 -2.15 -13.21
C SER A 114 -1.94 -1.06 -12.71
N VAL A 115 -3.10 -1.44 -12.17
CA VAL A 115 -4.08 -0.49 -11.63
C VAL A 115 -3.47 0.35 -10.51
N PHE A 116 -2.70 -0.28 -9.61
CA PHE A 116 -2.03 0.48 -8.54
C PHE A 116 -1.01 1.49 -9.08
N LYS A 117 -0.27 1.13 -10.14
CA LYS A 117 0.66 2.03 -10.82
C LYS A 117 -0.06 3.18 -11.51
N GLU A 118 -1.20 2.93 -12.15
CA GLU A 118 -2.05 3.96 -12.76
C GLU A 118 -2.54 4.95 -11.71
N ILE A 119 -3.07 4.46 -10.59
CA ILE A 119 -3.50 5.31 -9.45
C ILE A 119 -2.34 6.18 -8.94
N CYS A 120 -1.15 5.59 -8.71
CA CYS A 120 0.03 6.34 -8.31
C CYS A 120 0.39 7.43 -9.33
N THR A 121 0.32 7.11 -10.62
CA THR A 121 0.64 8.02 -11.72
C THR A 121 -0.35 9.17 -11.79
N GLU A 122 -1.65 8.90 -11.67
CA GLU A 122 -2.71 9.90 -11.67
C GLU A 122 -2.56 10.90 -10.51
N VAL A 123 -2.33 10.39 -9.29
CA VAL A 123 -2.03 11.25 -8.13
C VAL A 123 -0.77 12.08 -8.39
N GLY A 124 0.26 11.48 -9.00
CA GLY A 124 1.48 12.17 -9.38
C GLY A 124 1.25 13.32 -10.37
N VAL A 125 0.49 13.08 -11.45
CA VAL A 125 0.16 14.09 -12.46
C VAL A 125 -0.55 15.30 -11.84
N ARG A 126 -1.57 15.04 -10.99
CA ARG A 126 -2.32 16.11 -10.30
C ARG A 126 -1.44 16.95 -9.38
N ASN A 127 -0.39 16.36 -8.81
CA ASN A 127 0.55 17.01 -7.89
C ASN A 127 1.88 17.38 -8.55
N LYS A 128 1.98 17.35 -9.88
CA LYS A 128 3.18 17.69 -10.66
C LYS A 128 4.44 16.93 -10.19
N MET A 129 4.27 15.68 -9.78
CA MET A 129 5.34 14.84 -9.23
C MET A 129 5.33 13.45 -9.89
N GLN A 130 6.51 12.93 -10.21
CA GLN A 130 6.62 11.53 -10.62
C GLN A 130 6.54 10.62 -9.38
N ILE A 131 5.43 9.88 -9.29
CA ILE A 131 5.18 8.95 -8.20
C ILE A 131 5.24 7.51 -8.71
N THR A 132 5.90 6.65 -7.96
CA THR A 132 6.00 5.22 -8.24
C THR A 132 5.45 4.39 -7.07
N PRO A 133 4.89 3.20 -7.35
CA PRO A 133 4.48 2.25 -6.31
C PRO A 133 5.56 1.96 -5.26
N ARG A 134 6.84 1.96 -5.67
CA ARG A 134 7.96 1.72 -4.75
C ARG A 134 8.21 2.90 -3.79
N GLN A 135 8.02 4.15 -4.22
CA GLN A 135 8.12 5.30 -3.31
C GLN A 135 7.02 5.25 -2.25
N PHE A 136 5.79 4.91 -2.66
CA PHE A 136 4.69 4.65 -1.71
C PHE A 136 5.07 3.56 -0.70
N ALA A 137 5.51 2.40 -1.18
CA ALA A 137 5.80 1.26 -0.31
C ALA A 137 6.98 1.51 0.64
N ARG A 138 8.00 2.27 0.22
CA ARG A 138 9.10 2.69 1.10
C ARG A 138 8.63 3.62 2.21
N THR A 139 7.71 4.53 1.89
CA THR A 139 7.14 5.49 2.86
C THR A 139 6.30 4.75 3.90
N LYS A 140 5.46 3.81 3.46
CA LYS A 140 4.59 3.01 4.35
C LYS A 140 5.20 1.67 4.76
N ALA A 141 6.51 1.52 4.71
CA ALA A 141 7.19 0.23 4.81
C ALA A 141 6.89 -0.51 6.14
N SER A 142 6.94 0.20 7.28
CA SER A 142 6.65 -0.36 8.60
C SER A 142 5.17 -0.70 8.78
N GLU A 143 4.28 0.15 8.26
CA GLU A 143 2.84 -0.10 8.28
C GLU A 143 2.48 -1.34 7.45
N ILE A 144 3.07 -1.48 6.26
CA ILE A 144 2.89 -2.66 5.40
C ILE A 144 3.36 -3.91 6.14
N ALA A 145 4.56 -3.92 6.73
CA ALA A 145 5.08 -5.06 7.48
C ALA A 145 4.17 -5.44 8.66
N TYR A 146 3.70 -4.44 9.42
CA TYR A 146 2.75 -4.65 10.51
C TYR A 146 1.43 -5.27 10.01
N ILE A 147 0.84 -4.73 8.95
CA ILE A 147 -0.39 -5.25 8.37
C ILE A 147 -0.19 -6.69 7.89
N SER A 148 0.93 -6.97 7.23
CA SER A 148 1.26 -8.30 6.75
C SER A 148 1.38 -9.31 7.88
N GLN A 149 2.05 -8.93 8.98
CA GLN A 149 2.20 -9.79 10.15
C GLN A 149 0.86 -10.04 10.87
N LYS A 150 0.05 -8.99 11.06
CA LYS A 150 -1.14 -9.05 11.92
C LYS A 150 -2.39 -9.56 11.21
N TYR A 151 -2.60 -9.15 9.96
CA TYR A 151 -3.87 -9.39 9.27
C TYR A 151 -3.73 -10.38 8.10
N LEU A 152 -2.64 -10.30 7.34
CA LEU A 152 -2.50 -11.08 6.10
C LEU A 152 -1.77 -12.42 6.27
N ARG A 153 -0.89 -12.53 7.28
CA ARG A 153 0.08 -13.62 7.42
C ARG A 153 0.87 -13.87 6.13
N ARG A 154 1.28 -12.78 5.47
CA ARG A 154 1.92 -12.80 4.15
C ARG A 154 3.40 -12.39 4.26
N GLU A 155 4.31 -13.30 3.96
CA GLU A 155 5.75 -13.03 3.85
C GLU A 155 6.05 -12.06 2.68
N GLY A 156 7.20 -11.39 2.72
CA GLY A 156 7.63 -10.53 1.62
C GLY A 156 8.15 -11.28 0.40
N ASP A 157 8.21 -10.59 -0.74
CA ASP A 157 8.53 -11.17 -2.06
C ASP A 157 9.92 -11.82 -2.14
N LEU A 158 10.82 -11.46 -1.22
CA LEU A 158 12.19 -11.98 -1.15
C LEU A 158 12.39 -13.00 -0.02
N ALA A 159 11.37 -13.34 0.77
CA ALA A 159 11.49 -14.27 1.90
C ALA A 159 11.98 -15.65 1.47
N TYR A 160 11.41 -16.19 0.37
CA TYR A 160 11.83 -17.47 -0.19
C TYR A 160 13.31 -17.45 -0.60
N LYS A 161 13.75 -16.38 -1.26
CA LYS A 161 15.14 -16.22 -1.68
C LYS A 161 16.09 -16.13 -0.49
N MET A 162 15.74 -15.34 0.52
CA MET A 162 16.55 -15.24 1.74
C MET A 162 16.68 -16.60 2.43
N ARG A 163 15.56 -17.32 2.60
CA ARG A 163 15.55 -18.67 3.19
C ARG A 163 16.48 -19.64 2.45
N ALA A 164 16.52 -19.59 1.13
CA ALA A 164 17.43 -20.41 0.34
C ALA A 164 18.93 -20.07 0.57
N GLU A 165 19.26 -18.82 0.90
CA GLU A 165 20.63 -18.37 1.13
C GLU A 165 21.10 -18.52 2.59
N VAL A 166 20.22 -18.27 3.56
CA VAL A 166 20.58 -18.21 4.99
C VAL A 166 20.15 -19.44 5.79
N GLY A 167 19.35 -20.33 5.19
CA GLY A 167 18.76 -21.49 5.88
C GLY A 167 17.52 -21.10 6.68
N GLU A 168 17.59 -21.20 8.00
CA GLU A 168 16.45 -20.91 8.87
C GLU A 168 16.13 -19.41 8.92
N LEU A 169 14.97 -19.03 8.38
CA LEU A 169 14.42 -17.69 8.45
C LEU A 169 13.18 -17.68 9.33
N SER A 170 13.21 -16.90 10.42
CA SER A 170 12.08 -16.79 11.33
C SER A 170 10.85 -16.22 10.61
N THR A 171 9.65 -16.68 10.99
CA THR A 171 8.40 -16.14 10.41
C THR A 171 8.27 -14.65 10.64
N LYS A 172 8.78 -14.12 11.77
CA LYS A 172 8.76 -12.67 12.06
C LYS A 172 9.63 -11.90 11.06
N ASP A 173 10.82 -12.40 10.77
CA ASP A 173 11.76 -11.78 9.83
C ASP A 173 11.27 -11.88 8.38
N ALA A 174 10.61 -12.98 8.02
CA ALA A 174 10.07 -13.21 6.67
C ALA A 174 9.06 -12.13 6.23
N PHE A 175 8.35 -11.47 7.16
CA PHE A 175 7.44 -10.36 6.84
C PHE A 175 8.17 -9.08 6.39
N TRP A 176 9.45 -8.94 6.73
CA TRP A 176 10.30 -7.81 6.37
C TRP A 176 11.10 -8.05 5.09
N CYS A 177 11.06 -9.25 4.51
CA CYS A 177 11.83 -9.61 3.34
C CYS A 177 11.18 -9.11 2.04
N SER A 178 11.03 -7.80 1.88
CA SER A 178 10.45 -7.20 0.68
C SER A 178 11.38 -6.17 0.05
N ASN A 179 11.30 -5.99 -1.28
CA ASN A 179 12.25 -5.18 -2.04
C ASN A 179 12.26 -3.66 -1.69
N PHE A 180 11.30 -3.19 -0.89
CA PHE A 180 11.20 -1.81 -0.41
C PHE A 180 11.64 -1.61 1.06
N GLN A 181 12.03 -2.68 1.76
CA GLN A 181 12.37 -2.64 3.19
C GLN A 181 13.85 -2.34 3.47
N SER A 182 14.71 -2.32 2.45
CA SER A 182 16.18 -2.25 2.63
C SER A 182 16.68 -0.98 3.33
N ALA A 183 15.93 0.11 3.27
CA ALA A 183 16.27 1.37 3.93
C ALA A 183 15.36 1.70 5.14
N ASN A 184 14.49 0.77 5.54
CA ASN A 184 13.58 0.97 6.65
C ASN A 184 14.33 0.82 8.00
N PRO A 185 14.33 1.84 8.88
CA PRO A 185 14.97 1.76 10.19
C PRO A 185 14.39 0.66 11.09
N ASP A 186 13.10 0.34 10.93
CA ASP A 186 12.40 -0.66 11.75
C ASP A 186 12.61 -2.10 11.27
N CYS A 187 13.16 -2.28 10.06
CA CYS A 187 13.47 -3.59 9.52
C CYS A 187 14.61 -4.24 10.33
N PRO A 188 14.48 -5.52 10.76
CA PRO A 188 15.51 -6.22 11.52
C PRO A 188 16.90 -6.08 10.88
N PRO A 189 17.94 -5.72 11.63
CA PRO A 189 19.26 -5.38 11.05
C PRO A 189 19.86 -6.46 10.15
N ASN A 190 19.67 -7.74 10.50
CA ASN A 190 20.09 -8.91 9.71
C ASN A 190 19.34 -8.98 8.37
N VAL A 191 18.02 -8.83 8.38
CA VAL A 191 17.20 -8.81 7.15
C VAL A 191 17.56 -7.60 6.29
N ARG A 192 17.68 -6.42 6.91
CA ARG A 192 18.03 -5.18 6.23
C ARG A 192 19.39 -5.26 5.53
N LYS A 193 20.40 -5.80 6.23
CA LYS A 193 21.72 -6.04 5.66
C LYS A 193 21.64 -6.97 4.44
N TRP A 194 20.96 -8.13 4.59
CA TRP A 194 20.79 -9.08 3.49
C TRP A 194 20.07 -8.45 2.28
N LEU A 195 19.03 -7.65 2.50
CA LEU A 195 18.31 -6.95 1.42
C LEU A 195 19.20 -5.94 0.67
N MET A 196 20.10 -5.24 1.38
CA MET A 196 21.06 -4.33 0.76
C MET A 196 22.12 -5.08 -0.04
N ASP A 197 22.61 -6.21 0.47
CA ASP A 197 23.55 -7.08 -0.23
C ASP A 197 22.93 -7.66 -1.51
N ASP A 198 21.70 -8.17 -1.43
CA ASP A 198 20.92 -8.64 -2.58
C ASP A 198 20.71 -7.54 -3.64
N LEU A 199 20.33 -6.33 -3.20
CA LEU A 199 20.15 -5.18 -4.09
C LEU A 199 21.46 -4.83 -4.81
N THR A 200 22.58 -4.90 -4.11
CA THR A 200 23.92 -4.61 -4.65
C THR A 200 24.32 -5.67 -5.68
N LYS A 201 24.14 -6.96 -5.37
CA LYS A 201 24.35 -8.08 -6.31
C LYS A 201 23.53 -7.93 -7.58
N ARG A 202 22.22 -7.64 -7.46
CA ARG A 202 21.34 -7.44 -8.62
C ARG A 202 21.77 -6.27 -9.51
N ARG A 203 22.28 -5.19 -8.92
CA ARG A 203 22.80 -4.04 -9.68
C ARG A 203 24.09 -4.37 -10.44
N ALA A 204 25.00 -5.11 -9.82
CA ALA A 204 26.22 -5.58 -10.47
C ALA A 204 25.88 -6.47 -11.68
N ASN A 205 25.08 -7.52 -11.47
CA ASN A 205 24.69 -8.44 -12.55
C ASN A 205 23.98 -7.74 -13.71
N LYS A 206 23.17 -6.71 -13.43
CA LYS A 206 22.49 -5.93 -14.47
C LYS A 206 23.50 -5.16 -15.33
N LYS A 207 24.56 -4.60 -14.74
CA LYS A 207 25.60 -3.88 -15.46
C LYS A 207 26.36 -4.81 -16.40
N ASP A 208 26.74 -5.99 -15.91
CA ASP A 208 27.46 -6.99 -16.70
C ASP A 208 26.62 -7.48 -17.89
N SER A 209 25.32 -7.73 -17.66
CA SER A 209 24.39 -8.15 -18.72
C SER A 209 24.16 -7.11 -19.83
N LEU A 210 24.37 -5.82 -19.53
CA LEU A 210 24.27 -4.74 -20.52
C LEU A 210 25.57 -4.60 -21.33
N GLN A 211 26.72 -4.85 -20.70
CA GLN A 211 28.02 -4.80 -21.39
C GLN A 211 28.19 -5.95 -22.39
N MET A 212 27.66 -7.14 -22.10
CA MET A 212 27.73 -8.29 -23.02
C MET A 212 26.84 -8.15 -24.27
N LYS A 213 25.95 -7.16 -24.32
CA LYS A 213 25.03 -6.92 -25.45
C LYS A 213 25.49 -5.81 -26.39
N GLN A 214 26.63 -5.19 -26.11
CA GLN A 214 27.27 -4.16 -26.91
C GLN A 214 28.44 -4.76 -27.69
#